data_AF-A0AAF5D5F0-F1
#
_entry.id   AF-A0AAF5D5F0-F1
#
_cell.length_a   1.000
_cell.length_b   1.000
_cell.length_c   1.000
_cell.angle_alpha   90.00
_cell.angle_beta   90.00
_cell.angle_gamma   90.00
#
_symmetry.space_group_name_H-M   'P 1'
#
loop_
_entity.id
_entity.type
_entity.pdbx_description
1 polymer ?
#
loop_
_entity_poly.entity_id
_entity_poly.type
_entity_poly.pdbx_seq_one_letter_code
_entity_poly.pdbx_strand_id
1 'polypeptide(L)'
;MTSSDTDAVSFDAIEKLHVIEWEHLDLKKFYPMALVTSWAVRTALYPMSVVKSRLQLQRQNEIYKGTIDAFKKIVKTEGRLALYRGYWITLPQLSVSFMYSNVYERIRGVLSKEFGSHRSATISAVSGGIASLAGQLLFVPTDLIAQHMMVYKNAEQFTGSAKNLDVIKALRNDKLENKLTVGLRMVLAVYRVDGLKGFYRGYISSIMLYAPSSMVFWSSYYHYLDLFKRIRVDVFKENLNEIKNLTVDQSISGLLGGVTTAVFTNFFDVLRIRIQVHRTTYLETLRRIIRYEGFSVFSKGLVPRMINNGIYSLFIMLGYETAKKFCVLPEYEEKVVW
;
A
#
# COMPACT_ATOMS: atom_id res chain seq x y z
N MET A 1 21.78 -15.42 63.24
CA MET A 1 22.98 -15.60 62.39
C MET A 1 22.65 -16.74 61.44
N THR A 2 21.92 -16.50 60.35
CA THR A 2 22.42 -15.89 59.11
C THR A 2 21.31 -15.05 58.47
N SER A 3 21.69 -13.87 57.97
CA SER A 3 20.81 -12.93 57.30
C SER A 3 20.25 -13.55 56.01
N SER A 4 18.93 -13.52 55.88
CA SER A 4 18.22 -13.77 54.64
C SER A 4 17.87 -12.41 54.03
N ASP A 5 18.91 -11.61 53.77
CA ASP A 5 18.78 -10.43 52.94
C ASP A 5 18.81 -10.91 51.48
N THR A 6 17.72 -11.55 51.08
CA THR A 6 17.33 -11.58 49.67
C THR A 6 16.97 -10.16 49.31
N ASP A 7 18.00 -9.41 48.92
CA ASP A 7 17.90 -8.10 48.31
C ASP A 7 16.82 -8.19 47.24
N ALA A 8 15.69 -7.56 47.55
CA ALA A 8 14.60 -7.36 46.64
C ALA A 8 15.19 -6.68 45.41
N VAL A 9 15.39 -7.47 44.35
CA VAL A 9 15.76 -6.99 43.02
C VAL A 9 14.74 -5.94 42.66
N SER A 10 15.15 -4.68 42.75
CA SER A 10 14.35 -3.52 42.42
C SER A 10 13.93 -3.67 40.96
N PHE A 11 12.62 -3.85 40.76
CA PHE A 11 11.96 -3.92 39.45
C PHE A 11 12.00 -2.58 38.68
N ASP A 12 12.91 -1.66 39.03
CA ASP A 12 13.17 -0.40 38.33
C ASP A 12 14.20 -0.56 37.20
N ALA A 13 14.42 -1.79 36.71
CA ALA A 13 14.95 -1.98 35.37
C ALA A 13 13.92 -1.38 34.40
N ILE A 14 14.08 -0.08 34.10
CA ILE A 14 13.27 0.69 33.15
C ILE A 14 13.10 -0.18 31.92
N GLU A 15 11.93 -0.81 31.80
CA GLU A 15 11.62 -1.72 30.72
C GLU A 15 11.56 -0.85 29.46
N LYS A 16 12.68 -0.84 28.73
CA LYS A 16 12.86 -0.03 27.53
C LYS A 16 11.81 -0.48 26.52
N LEU A 17 10.85 0.39 26.23
CA LEU A 17 9.80 0.12 25.25
C LEU A 17 10.41 0.18 23.86
N HIS A 18 10.78 -0.99 23.33
CA HIS A 18 11.22 -1.14 21.94
C HIS A 18 10.06 -1.05 20.94
N VAL A 19 8.83 -1.26 21.40
CA VAL A 19 7.61 -1.18 20.59
C VAL A 19 6.64 -0.22 21.29
N ILE A 20 6.39 0.93 20.68
CA ILE A 20 5.43 1.91 21.19
C ILE A 20 4.01 1.42 20.88
N GLU A 21 3.32 0.93 21.90
CA GLU A 21 1.90 0.57 21.81
C GLU A 21 0.98 1.80 21.78
N TRP A 22 -0.25 1.62 21.30
CA TRP A 22 -1.22 2.70 21.08
C TRP A 22 -1.60 3.46 22.36
N GLU A 23 -1.51 2.80 23.51
CA GLU A 23 -1.81 3.38 24.83
C GLU A 23 -0.79 4.41 25.30
N HIS A 24 0.42 4.41 24.75
CA HIS A 24 1.47 5.38 25.08
C HIS A 24 1.34 6.70 24.29
N LEU A 25 0.39 6.79 23.36
CA LEU A 25 0.25 7.89 22.41
C LEU A 25 -1.06 8.65 22.64
N ASP A 26 -0.99 9.97 22.57
CA ASP A 26 -2.19 10.81 22.46
C ASP A 26 -2.82 10.62 21.06
N LEU A 27 -3.72 9.64 20.99
CA LEU A 27 -4.43 9.26 19.77
C LEU A 27 -5.13 10.43 19.08
N LYS A 28 -5.61 11.43 19.84
CA LYS A 28 -6.34 12.59 19.28
C LYS A 28 -5.43 13.48 18.43
N LYS A 29 -4.15 13.60 18.79
CA LYS A 29 -3.14 14.34 18.00
C LYS A 29 -2.52 13.46 16.92
N PHE A 30 -2.30 12.18 17.25
CA PHE A 30 -1.62 11.24 16.38
C PHE A 30 -2.41 10.93 15.11
N TYR A 31 -3.73 10.66 15.21
CA TYR A 31 -4.54 10.29 14.03
C TYR A 31 -4.59 11.39 12.95
N PRO A 32 -4.88 12.66 13.26
CA PRO A 32 -4.85 13.74 12.26
C PRO A 32 -3.46 13.91 11.63
N MET A 33 -2.39 13.89 12.42
CA MET A 33 -1.00 14.00 11.94
C MET A 33 -0.64 12.87 10.96
N ALA A 34 -0.96 11.63 11.33
CA ALA A 34 -0.72 10.46 10.50
C ALA A 34 -1.52 10.51 9.19
N LEU A 35 -2.78 10.97 9.25
CA LEU A 35 -3.63 11.15 8.08
C LEU A 35 -3.11 12.25 7.14
N VAL A 36 -2.74 13.42 7.67
CA VAL A 36 -2.19 14.54 6.89
C VAL A 36 -0.89 14.12 6.22
N THR A 37 -0.01 13.43 6.94
CA THR A 37 1.25 12.91 6.38
C THR A 37 1.00 11.90 5.28
N SER A 38 0.13 10.92 5.52
CA SER A 38 -0.23 9.90 4.53
C SER A 38 -0.87 10.52 3.29
N TRP A 39 -1.71 11.54 3.46
CA TRP A 39 -2.34 12.28 2.38
C TRP A 39 -1.33 13.09 1.58
N ALA A 40 -0.41 13.81 2.24
CA ALA A 40 0.65 14.58 1.59
C ALA A 40 1.57 13.68 0.76
N VAL A 41 2.05 12.58 1.36
CA VAL A 41 2.92 11.59 0.70
C VAL A 41 2.20 10.96 -0.50
N ARG A 42 0.95 10.54 -0.32
CA ARG A 42 0.14 9.99 -1.42
C ARG A 42 -0.04 10.99 -2.55
N THR A 43 -0.29 12.27 -2.24
CA THR A 43 -0.45 13.33 -3.23
C THR A 43 0.83 13.51 -4.04
N ALA A 44 1.99 13.60 -3.37
CA ALA A 44 3.28 13.74 -4.03
C ALA A 44 3.62 12.54 -4.93
N LEU A 45 3.24 11.32 -4.54
CA LEU A 45 3.59 10.09 -5.24
C LEU A 45 2.55 9.62 -6.26
N TYR A 46 1.34 10.20 -6.26
CA TYR A 46 0.27 9.81 -7.18
C TYR A 46 0.65 9.88 -8.67
N PRO A 47 1.43 10.88 -9.15
CA PRO A 47 1.94 10.89 -10.51
C PRO A 47 2.69 9.60 -10.90
N MET A 48 3.45 9.01 -9.97
CA MET A 48 4.14 7.75 -10.21
C MET A 48 3.18 6.57 -10.31
N SER A 49 2.07 6.59 -9.56
CA SER A 49 0.99 5.60 -9.73
C SER A 49 0.39 5.64 -11.14
N VAL A 50 0.17 6.84 -11.70
CA VAL A 50 -0.36 6.99 -13.07
C VAL A 50 0.63 6.50 -14.11
N VAL A 51 1.90 6.91 -14.00
CA VAL A 51 2.97 6.46 -14.91
C VAL A 51 3.11 4.93 -14.88
N LYS A 52 3.17 4.36 -13.67
CA LYS A 52 3.21 2.91 -13.45
C LYS A 52 2.04 2.20 -14.13
N SER A 53 0.81 2.63 -13.85
CA SER A 53 -0.41 2.00 -14.38
C SER A 53 -0.41 2.01 -15.92
N ARG A 54 -0.07 3.14 -16.54
CA ARG A 54 0.01 3.26 -18.00
C ARG A 54 1.10 2.37 -18.61
N LEU A 55 2.27 2.28 -17.96
CA LEU A 55 3.35 1.40 -18.41
C LEU A 55 2.99 -0.09 -18.30
N GLN A 56 2.24 -0.48 -17.28
CA GLN A 56 1.81 -1.88 -17.08
C GLN A 56 0.67 -2.29 -18.03
N LEU A 57 -0.15 -1.32 -18.45
CA LEU A 57 -1.26 -1.50 -19.38
C LEU A 57 -0.85 -1.48 -20.84
N GLN A 58 0.16 -0.69 -21.23
CA GLN A 58 0.57 -0.66 -22.63
C GLN A 58 1.07 -2.02 -23.12
N ARG A 59 0.74 -2.32 -24.37
CA ARG A 59 1.24 -3.51 -25.09
C ARG A 59 2.64 -3.21 -25.59
N GLN A 60 3.58 -4.10 -25.28
CA GLN A 60 5.00 -3.91 -25.57
C GLN A 60 5.48 -2.47 -25.22
N ASN A 61 6.37 -1.86 -25.99
CA ASN A 61 6.84 -0.48 -25.76
C ASN A 61 6.33 0.49 -26.84
N GLU A 62 5.11 0.26 -27.35
CA GLU A 62 4.54 1.03 -28.46
C GLU A 62 4.22 2.49 -28.08
N ILE A 63 3.76 2.72 -26.84
CA ILE A 63 3.29 4.04 -26.41
C ILE A 63 4.39 4.81 -25.70
N TYR A 64 5.11 4.14 -24.80
CA TYR A 64 6.16 4.71 -23.96
C TYR A 64 7.37 3.79 -23.89
N LYS A 65 8.56 4.37 -24.04
CA LYS A 65 9.84 3.64 -23.99
C LYS A 65 10.32 3.36 -22.56
N GLY A 66 9.79 4.08 -21.58
CA GLY A 66 10.16 3.94 -20.17
C GLY A 66 9.50 5.00 -19.28
N THR A 67 9.89 5.03 -18.01
CA THR A 67 9.29 5.89 -16.97
C THR A 67 9.37 7.38 -17.28
N ILE A 68 10.55 7.86 -17.66
CA ILE A 68 10.79 9.28 -17.94
C ILE A 68 10.05 9.70 -19.21
N ASP A 69 10.08 8.86 -20.24
CA ASP A 69 9.36 9.09 -21.49
C ASP A 69 7.84 9.13 -21.26
N ALA A 70 7.31 8.18 -20.48
CA ALA A 70 5.90 8.17 -20.07
C ALA A 70 5.52 9.46 -19.34
N PHE A 71 6.28 9.86 -18.32
CA PHE A 71 6.01 11.09 -17.57
C PHE A 71 5.99 12.32 -18.48
N LYS A 72 7.02 12.50 -19.31
CA LYS A 72 7.13 13.64 -20.25
C LYS A 72 5.99 13.67 -21.26
N LYS A 73 5.67 12.52 -21.86
CA LYS A 73 4.63 12.41 -22.89
C LYS A 73 3.25 12.67 -22.30
N ILE A 74 2.94 12.15 -21.10
CA ILE A 74 1.68 12.42 -20.39
C ILE A 74 1.50 13.92 -20.15
N VAL A 75 2.53 14.59 -19.62
CA VAL A 75 2.46 16.03 -19.33
C VAL A 75 2.30 16.83 -20.62
N LYS A 76 3.02 16.47 -21.70
CA LYS A 76 2.99 17.16 -22.99
C LYS A 76 1.66 16.99 -23.73
N THR A 77 1.07 15.80 -23.73
CA THR A 77 -0.13 15.51 -24.54
C THR A 77 -1.44 15.68 -23.79
N GLU A 78 -1.46 15.45 -22.47
CA GLU A 78 -2.69 15.48 -21.67
C GLU A 78 -2.70 16.55 -20.59
N GLY A 79 -1.57 17.23 -20.36
CA GLY A 79 -1.39 18.26 -19.34
C GLY A 79 -1.02 17.70 -17.96
N ARG A 80 -0.56 18.58 -17.08
CA ARG A 80 -0.09 18.23 -15.72
C ARG A 80 -1.16 17.55 -14.86
N LEU A 81 -2.42 17.99 -15.00
CA LEU A 81 -3.56 17.41 -14.26
C LEU A 81 -3.86 15.96 -14.66
N ALA A 82 -3.37 15.48 -15.80
CA ALA A 82 -3.54 14.08 -16.19
C ALA A 82 -2.84 13.11 -15.22
N LEU A 83 -1.76 13.55 -14.56
CA LEU A 83 -1.04 12.79 -13.55
C LEU A 83 -1.82 12.60 -12.24
N TYR A 84 -2.95 13.28 -12.07
CA TYR A 84 -3.81 13.19 -10.88
C TYR A 84 -5.19 12.59 -11.18
N ARG A 85 -5.39 12.01 -12.38
CA ARG A 85 -6.67 11.38 -12.71
C ARG A 85 -6.90 10.11 -11.90
N GLY A 86 -8.06 10.06 -11.24
CA GLY A 86 -8.45 9.00 -10.32
C GLY A 86 -8.08 9.29 -8.87
N TYR A 87 -7.33 10.35 -8.59
CA TYR A 87 -6.82 10.64 -7.24
C TYR A 87 -7.96 10.77 -6.22
N TRP A 88 -9.01 11.53 -6.56
CA TRP A 88 -10.17 11.73 -5.69
C TRP A 88 -10.93 10.42 -5.40
N ILE A 89 -10.91 9.46 -6.34
CA ILE A 89 -11.56 8.16 -6.17
C ILE A 89 -10.77 7.24 -5.21
N THR A 90 -9.47 7.46 -5.06
CA THR A 90 -8.65 6.65 -4.15
C THR A 90 -8.65 7.19 -2.72
N LEU A 91 -9.08 8.43 -2.45
CA LEU A 91 -9.07 9.02 -1.10
C LEU A 91 -9.77 8.19 -0.02
N PRO A 92 -10.92 7.52 -0.28
CA PRO A 92 -11.53 6.63 0.71
C PRO A 92 -10.60 5.53 1.21
N GLN A 93 -9.55 5.16 0.45
CA GLN A 93 -8.58 4.16 0.88
C GLN A 93 -7.77 4.62 2.11
N LEU A 94 -7.67 5.92 2.38
CA LEU A 94 -6.99 6.44 3.58
C LEU A 94 -7.71 6.04 4.86
N SER A 95 -9.03 5.79 4.82
CA SER A 95 -9.77 5.33 6.00
C SER A 95 -9.64 3.83 6.27
N VAL A 96 -8.96 3.07 5.39
CA VAL A 96 -8.86 1.62 5.54
C VAL A 96 -8.05 1.21 6.76
N SER A 97 -7.08 2.01 7.22
CA SER A 97 -6.35 1.73 8.47
C SER A 97 -7.30 1.68 9.68
N PHE A 98 -8.26 2.60 9.76
CA PHE A 98 -9.29 2.59 10.80
C PHE A 98 -10.22 1.38 10.65
N MET A 99 -10.64 1.07 9.43
CA MET A 99 -11.48 -0.09 9.16
C MET A 99 -10.77 -1.40 9.53
N TYR A 100 -9.48 -1.52 9.22
CA TYR A 100 -8.66 -2.68 9.58
C TYR A 100 -8.62 -2.86 11.08
N SER A 101 -8.28 -1.81 11.84
CA SER A 101 -8.23 -1.86 13.31
C SER A 101 -9.59 -2.22 13.92
N ASN A 102 -10.69 -1.61 13.46
CA ASN A 102 -12.03 -1.90 13.97
C ASN A 102 -12.46 -3.35 13.70
N VAL A 103 -12.22 -3.85 12.48
CA VAL A 103 -12.56 -5.24 12.12
C VAL A 103 -11.65 -6.21 12.88
N TYR A 104 -10.36 -5.91 12.99
CA TYR A 104 -9.40 -6.72 13.71
C TYR A 104 -9.82 -6.91 15.18
N GLU A 105 -10.08 -5.81 15.90
CA GLU A 105 -10.48 -5.88 17.32
C GLU A 105 -11.82 -6.58 17.52
N ARG A 106 -12.79 -6.36 16.61
CA ARG A 106 -14.10 -7.02 16.71
C ARG A 106 -13.98 -8.53 16.51
N ILE A 107 -13.23 -8.97 15.50
CA ILE A 107 -13.03 -10.39 15.21
C ILE A 107 -12.18 -11.05 16.29
N ARG A 108 -11.12 -10.39 16.74
CA ARG A 108 -10.29 -10.85 17.86
C ARG A 108 -11.11 -11.01 19.13
N GLY A 109 -11.96 -10.04 19.45
CA GLY A 109 -12.84 -10.09 20.63
C GLY A 109 -13.86 -11.23 20.60
N VAL A 110 -14.40 -11.57 19.42
CA VAL A 110 -15.31 -12.73 19.27
C VAL A 110 -14.53 -14.05 19.38
N LEU A 111 -13.43 -14.18 18.65
CA LEU A 111 -12.62 -15.41 18.65
C LEU A 111 -11.96 -15.70 20.01
N SER A 112 -11.51 -14.67 20.73
CA SER A 112 -10.94 -14.83 22.09
C SER A 112 -11.99 -15.32 23.10
N LYS A 113 -13.27 -14.94 22.93
CA LYS A 113 -14.36 -15.44 23.77
C LYS A 113 -14.70 -16.91 23.45
N GLU A 114 -14.66 -17.29 22.18
CA GLU A 114 -15.01 -18.66 21.75
C GLU A 114 -13.89 -19.68 21.99
N PHE A 115 -12.64 -19.35 21.70
CA PHE A 115 -11.51 -20.30 21.72
C PHE A 115 -10.60 -20.18 22.94
N GLY A 116 -10.78 -19.17 23.79
CA GLY A 116 -9.92 -18.90 24.94
C GLY A 116 -8.56 -18.31 24.57
N SER A 117 -7.98 -17.50 25.46
CA SER A 117 -6.76 -16.72 25.21
C SER A 117 -5.48 -17.53 24.95
N HIS A 118 -5.51 -18.86 25.14
CA HIS A 118 -4.34 -19.74 24.96
C HIS A 118 -3.84 -19.83 23.50
N ARG A 119 -4.62 -19.38 22.51
CA ARG A 119 -4.26 -19.39 21.08
C ARG A 119 -4.15 -17.98 20.48
N SER A 120 -3.59 -17.03 21.23
CA SER A 120 -3.50 -15.61 20.82
C SER A 120 -2.90 -15.40 19.42
N ALA A 121 -1.87 -16.16 19.04
CA ALA A 121 -1.22 -16.02 17.73
C ALA A 121 -2.15 -16.42 16.56
N THR A 122 -2.85 -17.56 16.66
CA THR A 122 -3.76 -17.99 15.59
C THR A 122 -5.01 -17.11 15.53
N ILE A 123 -5.53 -16.70 16.69
CA ILE A 123 -6.64 -15.73 16.75
C ILE A 123 -6.26 -14.42 16.06
N SER A 124 -5.06 -13.90 16.34
CA SER A 124 -4.55 -12.66 15.72
C SER A 124 -4.34 -12.84 14.22
N ALA A 125 -3.80 -13.97 13.78
CA ALA A 125 -3.60 -14.27 12.36
C ALA A 125 -4.94 -14.34 11.59
N VAL A 126 -5.94 -15.03 12.14
CA VAL A 126 -7.29 -15.12 11.54
C VAL A 126 -7.97 -13.75 11.52
N SER A 127 -7.89 -12.99 12.62
CA SER A 127 -8.46 -11.65 12.73
C SER A 127 -7.83 -10.69 11.73
N GLY A 128 -6.50 -10.71 11.61
CA GLY A 128 -5.75 -9.93 10.63
C GLY A 128 -6.06 -10.32 9.20
N GLY A 129 -6.23 -11.63 8.93
CA GLY A 129 -6.68 -12.15 7.64
C GLY A 129 -8.04 -11.60 7.24
N ILE A 130 -9.05 -11.71 8.11
CA ILE A 130 -10.41 -11.20 7.84
C ILE A 130 -10.42 -9.68 7.70
N ALA A 131 -9.71 -8.95 8.57
CA ALA A 131 -9.58 -7.50 8.48
C ALA A 131 -8.93 -7.05 7.16
N SER A 132 -7.93 -7.79 6.67
CA SER A 132 -7.30 -7.51 5.38
C SER A 132 -8.29 -7.69 4.21
N LEU A 133 -9.12 -8.73 4.24
CA LEU A 133 -10.16 -8.98 3.24
C LEU A 133 -11.23 -7.88 3.26
N ALA A 134 -11.65 -7.43 4.44
CA ALA A 134 -12.56 -6.30 4.58
C ALA A 134 -11.96 -5.02 3.96
N GLY A 135 -10.66 -4.78 4.18
CA GLY A 135 -9.87 -3.75 3.48
C GLY A 135 -10.04 -3.79 1.96
N GLN A 136 -9.90 -4.98 1.37
CA GLN A 136 -9.99 -5.18 -0.07
C GLN A 136 -11.35 -4.82 -0.66
N LEU A 137 -12.44 -4.89 0.11
CA LEU A 137 -13.77 -4.51 -0.36
C LEU A 137 -13.85 -3.04 -0.76
N LEU A 138 -13.03 -2.17 -0.16
CA LEU A 138 -12.93 -0.76 -0.50
C LEU A 138 -11.85 -0.50 -1.54
N PHE A 139 -10.68 -1.16 -1.42
CA PHE A 139 -9.57 -0.99 -2.36
C PHE A 139 -9.91 -1.42 -3.79
N VAL A 140 -10.58 -2.57 -3.97
CA VAL A 140 -10.77 -3.14 -5.31
C VAL A 140 -11.67 -2.27 -6.20
N PRO A 141 -12.85 -1.81 -5.77
CA PRO A 141 -13.68 -0.91 -6.57
C PRO A 141 -13.00 0.44 -6.85
N THR A 142 -12.37 1.03 -5.83
CA THR A 142 -11.71 2.34 -5.98
C THR A 142 -10.52 2.26 -6.93
N ASP A 143 -9.69 1.22 -6.83
CA ASP A 143 -8.56 1.01 -7.75
C ASP A 143 -9.02 0.70 -9.17
N LEU A 144 -10.07 -0.12 -9.34
CA LEU A 144 -10.66 -0.39 -10.65
C LEU A 144 -11.05 0.91 -11.36
N ILE A 145 -11.83 1.76 -10.68
CA ILE A 145 -12.31 3.02 -11.26
C ILE A 145 -11.14 3.98 -11.50
N ALA A 146 -10.22 4.11 -10.55
CA ALA A 146 -9.04 4.95 -10.71
C ALA A 146 -8.20 4.53 -11.93
N GLN A 147 -7.95 3.23 -12.13
CA GLN A 147 -7.20 2.74 -13.29
C GLN A 147 -7.91 3.03 -14.61
N HIS A 148 -9.24 2.88 -14.69
CA HIS A 148 -9.99 3.27 -15.90
C HIS A 148 -9.87 4.77 -16.15
N MET A 149 -9.93 5.61 -15.10
CA MET A 149 -9.72 7.06 -15.23
C MET A 149 -8.31 7.44 -15.68
N MET A 150 -7.29 6.70 -15.25
CA MET A 150 -5.89 6.92 -15.62
C MET A 150 -5.64 6.73 -17.11
N VAL A 151 -6.40 5.86 -17.79
CA VAL A 151 -6.25 5.57 -19.23
C VAL A 151 -7.39 6.08 -20.12
N TYR A 152 -8.47 6.63 -19.56
CA TYR A 152 -9.72 6.88 -20.29
C TYR A 152 -9.59 7.69 -21.59
N LYS A 153 -8.74 8.73 -21.63
CA LYS A 153 -8.60 9.59 -22.82
C LYS A 153 -8.05 8.83 -24.03
N ASN A 154 -7.03 8.01 -23.79
CA ASN A 154 -6.34 7.23 -24.81
C ASN A 154 -6.63 5.74 -24.63
N ALA A 155 -7.84 5.41 -24.19
CA ALA A 155 -8.17 4.04 -23.77
C ALA A 155 -7.91 3.03 -24.88
N GLU A 156 -8.19 3.37 -26.14
CA GLU A 156 -7.95 2.53 -27.32
C GLU A 156 -6.50 2.01 -27.41
N GLN A 157 -5.52 2.81 -26.96
CA GLN A 157 -4.11 2.41 -26.95
C GLN A 157 -3.78 1.45 -25.79
N PHE A 158 -4.52 1.52 -24.68
CA PHE A 158 -4.34 0.67 -23.50
C PHE A 158 -5.31 -0.50 -23.45
N THR A 159 -6.27 -0.58 -24.37
CA THR A 159 -7.32 -1.62 -24.30
C THR A 159 -6.78 -2.96 -24.82
N GLY A 160 -6.86 -3.98 -23.97
CA GLY A 160 -6.60 -5.34 -24.39
C GLY A 160 -7.77 -5.94 -25.19
N SER A 161 -9.01 -5.70 -24.79
CA SER A 161 -10.19 -6.39 -25.30
C SER A 161 -11.31 -5.41 -25.66
N ALA A 162 -12.18 -5.80 -26.60
CA ALA A 162 -13.36 -5.04 -27.00
C ALA A 162 -14.27 -4.70 -25.79
N LYS A 163 -14.33 -5.57 -24.78
CA LYS A 163 -15.14 -5.37 -23.56
C LYS A 163 -14.74 -4.13 -22.75
N ASN A 164 -13.47 -3.71 -22.79
CA ASN A 164 -13.07 -2.46 -22.12
C ASN A 164 -13.56 -1.22 -22.90
N LEU A 165 -13.55 -1.30 -24.24
CA LEU A 165 -14.08 -0.23 -25.07
C LEU A 165 -15.58 -0.01 -24.79
N ASP A 166 -16.32 -1.01 -24.34
CA ASP A 166 -17.73 -0.86 -24.00
C ASP A 166 -17.95 0.07 -22.78
N VAL A 167 -17.09 0.02 -21.76
CA VAL A 167 -17.14 0.96 -20.62
C VAL A 167 -16.83 2.37 -21.09
N ILE A 168 -15.82 2.54 -21.94
CA ILE A 168 -15.43 3.86 -22.46
C ILE A 168 -16.47 4.40 -23.43
N LYS A 169 -17.10 3.56 -24.25
CA LYS A 169 -18.23 3.92 -25.11
C LYS A 169 -19.44 4.33 -24.27
N ALA A 170 -19.76 3.57 -23.22
CA ALA A 170 -20.84 3.91 -22.29
C ALA A 170 -20.59 5.26 -21.62
N LEU A 171 -19.34 5.55 -21.23
CA LEU A 171 -18.92 6.84 -20.69
C LEU A 171 -19.07 7.97 -21.71
N ARG A 172 -18.53 7.81 -22.93
CA ARG A 172 -18.61 8.82 -24.00
C ARG A 172 -20.07 9.11 -24.39
N ASN A 173 -20.95 8.12 -24.32
CA ASN A 173 -22.36 8.22 -24.73
C ASN A 173 -23.32 8.62 -23.61
N ASP A 174 -22.85 8.82 -22.37
CA ASP A 174 -23.73 9.06 -21.23
C ASP A 174 -24.45 10.42 -21.27
N LYS A 175 -23.94 11.39 -22.04
CA LYS A 175 -24.42 12.79 -22.10
C LYS A 175 -24.43 13.47 -20.72
N LEU A 176 -23.61 13.02 -19.77
CA LEU A 176 -23.54 13.52 -18.38
C LEU A 176 -22.31 14.39 -18.13
N GLU A 177 -21.61 14.84 -19.17
CA GLU A 177 -20.31 15.54 -19.06
C GLU A 177 -20.38 16.77 -18.16
N ASN A 178 -21.48 17.53 -18.26
CA ASN A 178 -21.67 18.77 -17.51
C ASN A 178 -22.36 18.56 -16.15
N LYS A 179 -22.87 17.35 -15.87
CA LYS A 179 -23.65 17.06 -14.65
C LYS A 179 -22.83 16.35 -13.59
N LEU A 180 -21.90 15.50 -14.00
CA LEU A 180 -21.17 14.61 -13.10
C LEU A 180 -19.68 14.66 -13.37
N THR A 181 -18.89 14.50 -12.32
CA THR A 181 -17.44 14.35 -12.45
C THR A 181 -17.11 13.08 -13.24
N VAL A 182 -15.97 13.07 -13.93
CA VAL A 182 -15.51 11.93 -14.73
C VAL A 182 -15.45 10.64 -13.90
N GLY A 183 -15.15 10.73 -12.60
CA GLY A 183 -15.14 9.58 -11.69
C GLY A 183 -16.53 8.97 -11.48
N LEU A 184 -17.54 9.80 -11.21
CA LEU A 184 -18.92 9.32 -11.06
C LEU A 184 -19.50 8.79 -12.39
N ARG A 185 -19.17 9.46 -13.50
CA ARG A 185 -19.51 8.96 -14.84
C ARG A 185 -18.89 7.58 -15.10
N MET A 186 -17.64 7.35 -14.67
CA MET A 186 -16.97 6.05 -14.78
C MET A 186 -17.64 4.98 -13.92
N VAL A 187 -18.07 5.32 -12.70
CA VAL A 187 -18.85 4.41 -11.83
C VAL A 187 -20.14 3.98 -12.53
N LEU A 188 -20.90 4.94 -13.08
CA LEU A 188 -22.12 4.65 -13.82
C LEU A 188 -21.87 3.82 -15.09
N ALA A 189 -20.78 4.11 -15.82
CA ALA A 189 -20.40 3.33 -17.00
C ALA A 189 -20.06 1.88 -16.65
N VAL A 190 -19.30 1.64 -15.58
CA VAL A 190 -18.99 0.28 -15.11
C VAL A 190 -20.25 -0.44 -14.65
N TYR A 191 -21.13 0.24 -13.91
CA TYR A 191 -22.42 -0.32 -13.49
C TYR A 191 -23.31 -0.68 -14.68
N ARG A 192 -23.36 0.16 -15.72
CA ARG A 192 -24.17 -0.10 -16.92
C ARG A 192 -23.67 -1.29 -17.74
N VAL A 193 -22.36 -1.51 -17.78
CA VAL A 193 -21.75 -2.57 -18.60
C VAL A 193 -21.70 -3.92 -17.88
N ASP A 194 -21.29 -3.94 -16.61
CA ASP A 194 -21.05 -5.19 -15.86
C ASP A 194 -21.93 -5.33 -14.59
N GLY A 195 -22.74 -4.32 -14.26
CA GLY A 195 -23.46 -4.28 -12.98
C GLY A 195 -22.53 -4.22 -11.76
N LEU A 196 -23.04 -4.66 -10.62
CA LEU A 196 -22.30 -4.65 -9.35
C LEU A 196 -21.06 -5.57 -9.37
N LYS A 197 -21.12 -6.69 -10.11
CA LYS A 197 -19.99 -7.62 -10.24
C LYS A 197 -18.79 -6.99 -10.95
N GLY A 198 -19.03 -5.98 -11.78
CA GLY A 198 -17.99 -5.23 -12.49
C GLY A 198 -16.99 -4.55 -11.57
N PHE A 199 -17.43 -4.07 -10.41
CA PHE A 199 -16.59 -3.34 -9.44
C PHE A 199 -15.57 -4.23 -8.74
N TYR A 200 -15.85 -5.53 -8.62
CA TYR A 200 -15.00 -6.50 -7.95
C TYR A 200 -14.18 -7.35 -8.95
N ARG A 201 -14.14 -6.95 -10.22
CA ARG A 201 -13.28 -7.59 -11.20
C ARG A 201 -11.82 -7.42 -10.78
N GLY A 202 -11.08 -8.53 -10.73
CA GLY A 202 -9.72 -8.55 -10.23
C GLY A 202 -9.59 -8.60 -8.71
N TYR A 203 -10.65 -8.96 -7.97
CA TYR A 203 -10.59 -9.15 -6.52
C TYR A 203 -9.55 -10.21 -6.12
N ILE A 204 -9.58 -11.40 -6.74
CA ILE A 204 -8.60 -12.47 -6.46
C ILE A 204 -7.17 -12.02 -6.79
N SER A 205 -6.99 -11.31 -7.91
CA SER A 205 -5.67 -10.77 -8.27
C SER A 205 -5.20 -9.68 -7.32
N SER A 206 -6.13 -8.97 -6.68
CA SER A 206 -5.79 -7.99 -5.64
C SER A 206 -5.31 -8.72 -4.38
N ILE A 207 -6.00 -9.77 -3.93
CA ILE A 207 -5.55 -10.58 -2.78
C ILE A 207 -4.16 -11.19 -3.05
N MET A 208 -3.97 -11.80 -4.23
CA MET A 208 -2.67 -12.37 -4.64
C MET A 208 -1.55 -11.33 -4.73
N LEU A 209 -1.89 -10.05 -4.88
CA LEU A 209 -0.92 -8.97 -4.82
C LEU A 209 -0.64 -8.58 -3.37
N TYR A 210 -1.67 -8.20 -2.63
CA TYR A 210 -1.51 -7.54 -1.33
C TYR A 210 -0.98 -8.49 -0.25
N ALA A 211 -1.43 -9.74 -0.20
CA ALA A 211 -0.95 -10.68 0.82
C ALA A 211 0.56 -10.95 0.70
N PRO A 212 1.10 -11.36 -0.47
CA PRO A 212 2.55 -11.48 -0.66
C PRO A 212 3.29 -10.15 -0.48
N SER A 213 2.68 -9.02 -0.88
CA SER A 213 3.32 -7.70 -0.71
C SER A 213 3.57 -7.39 0.76
N SER A 214 2.59 -7.62 1.63
CA SER A 214 2.75 -7.41 3.08
C SER A 214 3.78 -8.36 3.67
N MET A 215 3.80 -9.63 3.27
CA MET A 215 4.79 -10.60 3.75
C MET A 215 6.22 -10.19 3.38
N VAL A 216 6.45 -9.87 2.10
CA VAL A 216 7.78 -9.46 1.62
C VAL A 216 8.21 -8.14 2.27
N PHE A 217 7.29 -7.18 2.43
CA PHE A 217 7.62 -5.90 3.04
C PHE A 217 8.12 -6.08 4.47
N TRP A 218 7.33 -6.73 5.33
CA TRP A 218 7.69 -6.89 6.73
C TRP A 218 8.93 -7.78 6.92
N SER A 219 9.03 -8.88 6.16
CA SER A 219 10.23 -9.74 6.20
C SER A 219 11.49 -8.98 5.76
N SER A 220 11.42 -8.22 4.68
CA SER A 220 12.57 -7.44 4.19
C SER A 220 12.91 -6.29 5.13
N TYR A 221 11.90 -5.61 5.67
CA TYR A 221 12.07 -4.52 6.63
C TYR A 221 12.86 -4.96 7.87
N TYR A 222 12.45 -6.06 8.52
CA TYR A 222 13.15 -6.57 9.68
C TYR A 222 14.55 -7.06 9.32
N HIS A 223 14.72 -7.72 8.17
CA HIS A 223 16.04 -8.15 7.70
C HIS A 223 17.01 -6.98 7.53
N TYR A 224 16.58 -5.88 6.89
CA TYR A 224 17.42 -4.68 6.73
C TYR A 224 17.66 -3.96 8.06
N LEU A 225 16.64 -3.89 8.93
CA LEU A 225 16.79 -3.26 10.23
C LEU A 225 17.80 -3.99 11.10
N ASP A 226 17.77 -5.33 11.11
CA ASP A 226 18.74 -6.15 11.83
C ASP A 226 20.14 -6.02 11.21
N LEU A 227 20.24 -5.92 9.89
CA LEU A 227 21.50 -5.65 9.21
C LEU A 227 22.10 -4.30 9.63
N PHE A 228 21.31 -3.22 9.68
CA PHE A 228 21.80 -1.92 10.13
C PHE A 228 22.21 -1.92 11.60
N LYS A 229 21.46 -2.59 12.48
CA LYS A 229 21.85 -2.77 13.88
C LYS A 229 23.19 -3.49 14.01
N ARG A 230 23.41 -4.56 13.22
CA ARG A 230 24.71 -5.27 13.18
C ARG A 230 25.84 -4.36 12.70
N ILE A 231 25.61 -3.58 11.64
CA ILE A 231 26.61 -2.61 11.13
C ILE A 231 26.97 -1.58 12.21
N ARG A 232 26.00 -1.06 12.97
CA ARG A 232 26.28 -0.12 14.08
C ARG A 232 27.12 -0.75 15.19
N VAL A 233 26.79 -1.97 15.61
CA VAL A 233 27.54 -2.66 16.67
C VAL A 233 28.94 -3.06 16.19
N ASP A 234 29.05 -3.68 15.03
CA ASP A 234 30.31 -4.29 14.57
C ASP A 234 31.27 -3.24 13.99
N VAL A 235 30.75 -2.28 13.20
CA VAL A 235 31.57 -1.29 12.49
C VAL A 235 31.73 -0.02 13.31
N PHE A 236 30.64 0.52 13.85
CA PHE A 236 30.66 1.78 14.61
C PHE A 236 30.94 1.56 16.11
N LYS A 237 30.98 0.30 16.58
CA LYS A 237 31.21 -0.05 18.01
C LYS A 237 30.24 0.67 18.96
N GLU A 238 29.03 0.96 18.49
CA GLU A 238 27.98 1.53 19.32
C GLU A 238 27.39 0.43 20.22
N ASN A 239 27.17 0.74 21.51
CA ASN A 239 26.41 -0.13 22.39
C ASN A 239 24.94 -0.15 21.94
N LEU A 240 24.38 -1.34 21.71
CA LEU A 240 22.99 -1.49 21.25
C LEU A 240 21.97 -0.76 22.15
N ASN A 241 22.27 -0.68 23.45
CA ASN A 241 21.44 -0.02 24.46
C ASN A 241 21.51 1.52 24.44
N GLU A 242 22.50 2.10 23.76
CA GLU A 242 22.73 3.54 23.63
C GLU A 242 22.26 4.11 22.29
N ILE A 243 21.83 3.25 21.34
CA ILE A 243 21.33 3.68 20.04
C ILE A 243 19.99 4.39 20.23
N LYS A 244 20.01 5.73 20.26
CA LYS A 244 18.81 6.59 20.41
C LYS A 244 18.19 7.06 19.09
N ASN A 245 18.82 6.78 17.95
CA ASN A 245 18.43 7.33 16.65
C ASN A 245 18.17 6.22 15.61
N LEU A 246 17.33 5.24 15.97
CA LEU A 246 16.90 4.18 15.05
C LEU A 246 16.00 4.71 13.94
N THR A 247 15.43 5.90 14.08
CA THR A 247 14.52 6.52 13.10
C THR A 247 15.09 6.53 11.67
N VAL A 248 16.39 6.81 11.51
CA VAL A 248 17.05 6.82 10.18
C VAL A 248 17.13 5.41 9.63
N ASP A 249 17.58 4.45 10.43
CA ASP A 249 17.74 3.05 10.03
C ASP A 249 16.38 2.42 9.68
N GLN A 250 15.35 2.69 10.49
CA GLN A 250 13.97 2.27 10.21
C GLN A 250 13.47 2.85 8.89
N SER A 251 13.77 4.12 8.60
CA SER A 251 13.34 4.79 7.37
C SER A 251 14.04 4.23 6.13
N ILE A 252 15.35 3.96 6.23
CA ILE A 252 16.13 3.33 5.16
C ILE A 252 15.67 1.88 4.96
N SER A 253 15.45 1.12 6.04
CA SER A 253 14.87 -0.22 5.99
C SER A 253 13.48 -0.23 5.37
N GLY A 254 12.65 0.78 5.68
CA GLY A 254 11.35 0.99 5.08
C GLY A 254 11.45 1.22 3.57
N LEU A 255 12.39 2.07 3.14
CA LEU A 255 12.67 2.30 1.72
C LEU A 255 13.08 1.00 1.02
N LEU A 256 14.09 0.31 1.54
CA LEU A 256 14.62 -0.92 0.95
C LEU A 256 13.55 -2.02 0.94
N GLY A 257 12.79 -2.17 2.03
CA GLY A 257 11.65 -3.09 2.10
C GLY A 257 10.57 -2.77 1.06
N GLY A 258 10.27 -1.48 0.84
CA GLY A 258 9.33 -1.02 -0.19
C GLY A 258 9.81 -1.35 -1.61
N VAL A 259 11.10 -1.16 -1.87
CA VAL A 259 11.76 -1.49 -3.15
C VAL A 259 11.76 -3.01 -3.39
N THR A 260 12.21 -3.80 -2.41
CA THR A 260 12.24 -5.27 -2.51
C THR A 260 10.83 -5.82 -2.74
N THR A 261 9.83 -5.30 -2.02
CA THR A 261 8.42 -5.65 -2.24
C THR A 261 7.98 -5.36 -3.67
N ALA A 262 8.35 -4.21 -4.22
CA ALA A 262 8.02 -3.85 -5.59
C ALA A 262 8.61 -4.84 -6.60
N VAL A 263 9.85 -5.29 -6.40
CA VAL A 263 10.53 -6.28 -7.26
C VAL A 263 9.80 -7.62 -7.25
N PHE A 264 9.58 -8.19 -6.06
CA PHE A 264 9.00 -9.53 -5.93
C PHE A 264 7.52 -9.60 -6.34
N THR A 265 6.78 -8.51 -6.19
CA THR A 265 5.33 -8.51 -6.43
C THR A 265 4.91 -7.75 -7.69
N ASN A 266 5.86 -7.35 -8.56
CA ASN A 266 5.53 -6.69 -9.82
C ASN A 266 4.69 -7.57 -10.74
N PHE A 267 4.98 -8.86 -10.76
CA PHE A 267 4.22 -9.86 -11.51
C PHE A 267 2.71 -9.80 -11.19
N PHE A 268 2.34 -9.89 -9.90
CA PHE A 268 0.95 -9.94 -9.47
C PHE A 268 0.19 -8.66 -9.78
N ASP A 269 0.88 -7.53 -9.74
CA ASP A 269 0.29 -6.22 -10.00
C ASP A 269 0.06 -5.95 -11.48
N VAL A 270 1.01 -6.33 -12.35
CA VAL A 270 0.80 -6.31 -13.80
C VAL A 270 -0.42 -7.16 -14.16
N LEU A 271 -0.55 -8.35 -13.57
CA LEU A 271 -1.70 -9.22 -13.76
C LEU A 271 -3.00 -8.56 -13.27
N ARG A 272 -2.99 -7.99 -12.06
CA ARG A 272 -4.14 -7.30 -11.46
C ARG A 272 -4.65 -6.17 -12.35
N ILE A 273 -3.79 -5.22 -12.70
CA ILE A 273 -4.17 -4.03 -13.47
C ILE A 273 -4.70 -4.43 -14.86
N ARG A 274 -4.10 -5.44 -15.50
CA ARG A 274 -4.58 -5.96 -16.78
C ARG A 274 -5.95 -6.61 -16.67
N ILE A 275 -6.20 -7.42 -15.65
CA ILE A 275 -7.53 -8.03 -15.43
C ILE A 275 -8.59 -6.95 -15.15
N GLN A 276 -8.22 -5.95 -14.34
CA GLN A 276 -9.09 -4.85 -13.96
C GLN A 276 -9.47 -3.98 -15.17
N VAL A 277 -8.50 -3.54 -15.97
CA VAL A 277 -8.74 -2.63 -17.10
C VAL A 277 -9.05 -3.35 -18.41
N HIS A 278 -8.32 -4.40 -18.79
CA HIS A 278 -8.61 -5.10 -20.06
C HIS A 278 -9.89 -5.92 -19.99
N ARG A 279 -10.43 -6.15 -18.79
CA ARG A 279 -11.67 -6.91 -18.54
C ARG A 279 -11.66 -8.33 -19.13
N THR A 280 -10.50 -8.96 -19.24
CA THR A 280 -10.31 -10.35 -19.69
C THR A 280 -10.46 -11.35 -18.55
N THR A 281 -10.66 -12.64 -18.87
CA THR A 281 -10.58 -13.70 -17.85
C THR A 281 -9.14 -13.92 -17.39
N TYR A 282 -8.94 -14.56 -16.23
CA TYR A 282 -7.59 -14.88 -15.72
C TYR A 282 -6.78 -15.69 -16.74
N LEU A 283 -7.40 -16.73 -17.31
CA LEU A 283 -6.77 -17.60 -18.30
C LEU A 283 -6.46 -16.87 -19.60
N GLU A 284 -7.38 -16.03 -20.11
CA GLU A 284 -7.13 -15.21 -21.29
C GLU A 284 -5.97 -14.23 -21.07
N THR A 285 -5.92 -13.60 -19.90
CA THR A 285 -4.87 -12.63 -19.56
C THR A 285 -3.51 -13.31 -19.52
N LEU A 286 -3.39 -14.44 -18.83
CA LEU A 286 -2.15 -15.21 -18.76
C LEU A 286 -1.73 -15.73 -20.13
N ARG A 287 -2.65 -16.34 -20.88
CA ARG A 287 -2.38 -16.86 -22.23
C ARG A 287 -1.90 -15.75 -23.16
N ARG A 288 -2.49 -14.55 -23.07
CA ARG A 288 -2.08 -13.39 -23.88
C ARG A 288 -0.68 -12.91 -23.52
N ILE A 289 -0.37 -12.81 -22.23
CA ILE A 289 0.96 -12.39 -21.76
C ILE A 289 2.01 -13.36 -22.28
N ILE A 290 1.80 -14.67 -22.07
CA ILE A 290 2.74 -15.72 -22.48
C ILE A 290 2.91 -15.75 -24.01
N ARG A 291 1.81 -15.64 -24.78
CA ARG A 291 1.84 -15.79 -26.23
C ARG A 291 2.38 -14.57 -26.99
N TYR A 292 2.06 -13.36 -26.57
CA TYR A 292 2.30 -12.13 -27.37
C TYR A 292 3.32 -11.17 -26.77
N GLU A 293 3.62 -11.31 -25.49
CA GLU A 293 4.33 -10.28 -24.73
C GLU A 293 5.57 -10.82 -24.02
N GLY A 294 5.60 -12.11 -23.71
CA GLY A 294 6.71 -12.78 -23.03
C GLY A 294 6.87 -12.34 -21.57
N PHE A 295 7.86 -12.92 -20.89
CA PHE A 295 8.11 -12.69 -19.47
C PHE A 295 8.63 -11.28 -19.15
N SER A 296 9.23 -10.59 -20.12
CA SER A 296 9.75 -9.22 -19.94
C SER A 296 8.65 -8.23 -19.52
N VAL A 297 7.39 -8.51 -19.85
CA VAL A 297 6.27 -7.65 -19.47
C VAL A 297 6.04 -7.54 -17.97
N PHE A 298 6.49 -8.52 -17.19
CA PHE A 298 6.44 -8.43 -15.73
C PHE A 298 7.46 -7.47 -15.14
N SER A 299 8.42 -6.94 -15.92
CA SER A 299 9.31 -5.85 -15.52
C SER A 299 8.72 -4.46 -15.79
N LYS A 300 7.63 -4.37 -16.54
CA LYS A 300 7.02 -3.07 -16.89
C LYS A 300 6.48 -2.37 -15.66
N GLY A 301 6.71 -1.06 -15.61
CA GLY A 301 6.33 -0.24 -14.48
C GLY A 301 7.10 -0.55 -13.19
N LEU A 302 8.14 -1.40 -13.21
CA LEU A 302 8.92 -1.72 -12.02
C LEU A 302 9.61 -0.49 -11.43
N VAL A 303 10.28 0.32 -12.26
CA VAL A 303 10.96 1.56 -11.81
C VAL A 303 10.01 2.53 -11.09
N PRO A 304 8.88 2.99 -11.67
CA PRO A 304 7.98 3.90 -10.96
C PRO A 304 7.35 3.23 -9.75
N ARG A 305 7.19 1.89 -9.75
CA ARG A 305 6.73 1.17 -8.59
C ARG A 305 7.75 1.16 -7.45
N MET A 306 9.03 0.92 -7.74
CA MET A 306 10.11 0.98 -6.74
C MET A 306 10.21 2.37 -6.14
N ILE A 307 10.17 3.41 -6.99
CA ILE A 307 10.15 4.81 -6.53
C ILE A 307 8.94 5.06 -5.63
N ASN A 308 7.74 4.67 -6.08
CA ASN A 308 6.52 4.91 -5.32
C ASN A 308 6.52 4.16 -3.98
N ASN A 309 6.72 2.84 -3.99
CA ASN A 309 6.71 2.03 -2.78
C ASN A 309 7.87 2.40 -1.84
N GLY A 310 9.09 2.60 -2.36
CA GLY A 310 10.25 2.95 -1.54
C GLY A 310 10.09 4.31 -0.86
N ILE A 311 9.71 5.34 -1.62
CA ILE A 311 9.51 6.69 -1.06
C ILE A 311 8.29 6.74 -0.14
N TYR A 312 7.20 6.04 -0.49
CA TYR A 312 6.03 5.94 0.36
C TYR A 312 6.40 5.34 1.72
N SER A 313 7.08 4.19 1.72
CA SER A 313 7.49 3.53 2.97
C SER A 313 8.50 4.36 3.77
N LEU A 314 9.43 5.06 3.12
CA LEU A 314 10.36 5.97 3.78
C LEU A 314 9.61 7.08 4.53
N PHE A 315 8.71 7.80 3.85
CA PHE A 315 8.03 8.93 4.47
C PHE A 315 6.94 8.51 5.45
N ILE A 316 6.31 7.35 5.25
CA ILE A 316 5.41 6.79 6.26
C ILE A 316 6.20 6.42 7.51
N MET A 317 7.38 5.83 7.38
CA MET A 317 8.21 5.51 8.55
C MET A 317 8.70 6.78 9.26
N LEU A 318 9.28 7.73 8.52
CA LEU A 318 9.69 9.03 9.08
C LEU A 318 8.52 9.76 9.72
N GLY A 319 7.38 9.82 9.03
CA GLY A 319 6.18 10.49 9.49
C GLY A 319 5.58 9.83 10.73
N TYR A 320 5.55 8.50 10.77
CA TYR A 320 5.07 7.72 11.90
C TYR A 320 5.98 7.90 13.12
N GLU A 321 7.30 7.79 12.96
CA GLU A 321 8.25 7.99 14.05
C GLU A 321 8.25 9.43 14.56
N THR A 322 8.21 10.40 13.66
CA THR A 322 8.11 11.82 14.04
C THR A 322 6.80 12.09 14.76
N ALA A 323 5.68 11.58 14.24
CA ALA A 323 4.37 11.74 14.89
C ALA A 323 4.33 11.06 16.25
N LYS A 324 4.96 9.88 16.41
CA LYS A 324 5.10 9.23 17.72
C LYS A 324 5.92 10.10 18.67
N LYS A 325 7.09 10.62 18.26
CA LYS A 325 7.91 11.55 19.07
C LYS A 325 7.10 12.74 19.59
N PHE A 326 6.25 13.34 18.75
CA PHE A 326 5.43 14.49 19.16
C PHE A 326 4.17 14.14 19.95
N CYS A 327 3.68 12.90 19.88
CA CYS A 327 2.41 12.50 20.49
C CYS A 327 2.57 11.53 21.68
N VAL A 328 3.78 11.08 22.01
CA VAL A 328 4.02 10.27 23.21
C VAL A 328 3.62 11.07 24.44
N LEU A 329 2.87 10.42 25.33
CA LEU A 329 2.49 11.02 26.61
C LEU A 329 3.76 11.27 27.46
N PRO A 330 3.86 12.40 28.18
CA PRO A 330 5.07 12.77 28.93
C PRO A 330 5.58 11.68 29.88
N GLU A 331 4.66 10.87 30.41
CA GLU A 331 4.93 9.76 31.34
C GLU A 331 5.78 8.63 30.74
N TYR A 332 5.81 8.50 29.41
CA TYR A 332 6.52 7.42 28.70
C TYR A 332 7.72 7.91 27.89
N GLU A 333 7.94 9.22 27.79
CA GLU A 333 8.97 9.82 26.92
C GLU A 333 10.39 9.30 27.26
N GLU A 334 10.70 9.08 28.54
CA GLU A 334 11.99 8.56 29.01
C GLU A 334 12.14 7.04 28.84
N LYS A 335 11.04 6.30 28.70
CA LYS A 335 11.05 4.82 28.59
C LYS A 335 11.21 4.33 27.15
N VAL A 336 10.96 5.18 26.17
CA VAL A 336 10.96 4.84 24.74
C VAL A 336 12.37 4.92 24.15
N VAL A 337 12.80 3.85 23.48
CA VAL A 337 14.05 3.85 22.70
C VAL A 337 13.73 4.25 21.26
N TRP A 338 14.26 5.41 20.85
CA TRP A 338 13.93 6.10 19.59
C TRP A 338 14.76 5.69 18.36
#